data_AF-A0A7Y4RA96-F1
#
_entry.id   AF-A0A7Y4RA96-F1
#
_cell.length_a   1.000
_cell.length_b   1.000
_cell.length_c   1.000
_cell.angle_alpha   90.00
_cell.angle_beta   90.00
_cell.angle_gamma   90.00
#
_symmetry.space_group_name_H-M   'P 1'
#
loop_
_entity.id
_entity.type
_entity.pdbx_description
1 polymer ?
#
loop_
_entity_poly.entity_id
_entity_poly.type
_entity_poly.pdbx_seq_one_letter_code
_entity_poly.pdbx_strand_id
1 'polypeptide(L)' 'MGVRTKTFDCVEMKNAIQRKLSEEWKGLSDEEIRRRVHQRLETSDDELSRWSRSMRDANHEDSPDSS' A
#
# COMPACT_ATOMS: atom_id res chain seq x y z
N MET A 1 -13.54 -38.22 20.46
CA MET A 1 -12.77 -36.98 20.68
C MET A 1 -13.31 -35.92 19.74
N GLY A 2 -14.02 -34.91 20.25
CA GLY A 2 -14.56 -33.84 19.42
C GLY A 2 -13.47 -32.84 19.04
N VAL A 3 -13.25 -32.66 17.74
CA VAL A 3 -12.34 -31.63 17.21
C VAL A 3 -12.98 -30.28 17.50
N ARG A 4 -12.44 -29.52 18.45
CA ARG A 4 -12.85 -28.13 18.69
C ARG A 4 -12.34 -27.30 17.51
N THR A 5 -13.23 -26.92 16.60
CA THR A 5 -12.93 -25.96 15.54
C THR A 5 -12.69 -24.60 16.21
N LYS A 6 -11.49 -24.02 16.04
CA LYS A 6 -11.24 -22.65 16.46
C LYS A 6 -12.13 -21.75 15.60
N THR A 7 -13.03 -21.00 16.23
CA THR A 7 -13.79 -19.94 15.56
C THR A 7 -12.80 -18.86 15.13
N PHE A 8 -12.80 -18.54 13.85
CA PHE A 8 -11.98 -17.48 13.30
C PHE A 8 -12.51 -16.12 13.79
N ASP A 9 -11.69 -15.40 14.57
CA ASP A 9 -12.00 -14.05 15.02
C ASP A 9 -11.39 -13.03 14.05
N CYS A 10 -12.25 -12.44 13.22
CA CYS A 10 -11.85 -11.43 12.25
C CYS A 10 -11.39 -10.11 12.91
N VAL A 11 -11.86 -9.81 14.13
CA VAL A 11 -11.50 -8.60 14.88
C VAL A 11 -10.10 -8.76 15.45
N GLU A 12 -9.81 -9.92 16.05
CA GLU A 12 -8.46 -10.23 16.54
C GLU A 12 -7.44 -10.17 15.38
N MET A 13 -7.79 -10.75 14.22
CA MET A 13 -6.92 -10.72 13.05
C MET A 13 -6.69 -9.30 12.53
N LYS A 14 -7.73 -8.47 12.45
CA LYS A 14 -7.63 -7.06 12.06
C LYS A 14 -6.69 -6.30 13.00
N ASN A 15 -6.89 -6.45 14.31
CA ASN A 15 -6.08 -5.77 15.31
C ASN A 15 -4.60 -6.19 15.23
N ALA A 16 -4.34 -7.47 14.97
CA ALA A 16 -2.98 -7.98 14.76
C ALA A 16 -2.33 -7.37 13.50
N ILE A 17 -3.06 -7.25 12.40
CA ILE A 17 -2.57 -6.63 11.16
C ILE A 17 -2.29 -5.14 11.40
N GLN A 18 -3.22 -4.42 12.03
CA GLN A 18 -3.07 -2.99 12.31
C GLN A 18 -1.87 -2.72 13.24
N ARG A 19 -1.64 -3.58 14.25
CA ARG A 19 -0.47 -3.45 15.12
C ARG A 19 0.83 -3.60 14.33
N LYS A 20 0.95 -4.64 13.49
CA LYS A 20 2.14 -4.85 12.65
C LYS A 20 2.40 -3.66 11.73
N LEU A 21 1.35 -3.19 11.03
CA LEU A 21 1.46 -2.00 10.19
C LEU A 21 1.89 -0.79 11.01
N SER A 22 1.30 -0.55 12.18
CA SER A 22 1.66 0.59 13.02
C SER A 22 3.12 0.55 13.47
N GLU A 23 3.68 -0.63 13.73
CA GLU A 23 5.09 -0.82 14.08
C GLU A 23 6.02 -0.51 12.90
N GLU A 24 5.65 -0.92 11.67
CA GLU A 24 6.44 -0.64 10.46
C GLU A 24 6.59 0.85 10.15
N TRP A 25 5.60 1.66 10.54
CA TRP A 25 5.58 3.11 10.32
C TRP A 25 5.96 3.92 11.56
N LYS A 26 6.14 3.25 12.71
CA LYS A 26 6.42 3.93 13.98
C LYS A 26 7.75 4.66 13.92
N GLY A 27 7.72 5.96 14.22
CA GLY A 27 8.93 6.80 14.29
C GLY A 27 9.44 7.31 12.94
N LEU A 28 8.72 7.04 11.85
CA LEU A 28 9.01 7.68 10.55
C LEU A 28 8.34 9.05 10.49
N SER A 29 9.04 10.04 9.95
CA SER A 29 8.43 11.33 9.61
C SER A 29 7.53 11.20 8.38
N ASP A 30 6.59 12.13 8.22
CA ASP A 30 5.70 12.18 7.05
C ASP A 30 6.47 12.24 5.71
N GLU A 31 7.65 12.86 5.70
CA GLU A 31 8.52 12.89 4.52
C GLU A 31 9.10 11.50 4.21
N GLU A 32 9.55 10.77 5.24
CA GLU A 32 10.07 9.42 5.06
C GLU A 32 8.98 8.42 4.66
N ILE A 33 7.77 8.58 5.20
CA ILE A 33 6.60 7.81 4.79
C ILE A 33 6.33 8.07 3.30
N ARG A 34 6.25 9.33 2.88
CA ARG A 34 6.03 9.69 1.48
C ARG A 34 7.10 9.13 0.55
N ARG A 35 8.38 9.29 0.89
CA ARG A 35 9.50 8.73 0.13
C ARG A 35 9.38 7.21 -0.02
N ARG A 36 9.07 6.50 1.07
CA ARG A 36 8.96 5.03 1.07
C ARG A 36 7.78 4.55 0.23
N VAL A 37 6.64 5.24 0.31
CA VAL A 37 5.47 4.94 -0.53
C VAL A 37 5.79 5.20 -2.00
N HIS A 38 6.43 6.33 -2.32
CA HIS A 38 6.81 6.64 -3.70
C HIS A 38 7.73 5.58 -4.30
N GLN A 39 8.81 5.23 -3.57
CA GLN A 39 9.75 4.20 -3.99
C GLN A 39 9.05 2.85 -4.23
N ARG A 40 8.09 2.48 -3.36
CA ARG A 40 7.32 1.24 -3.54
C ARG A 40 6.47 1.29 -4.81
N LEU A 41 5.76 2.40 -5.06
CA LEU A 41 4.92 2.57 -6.24
C LEU A 41 5.74 2.57 -7.55
N GLU A 42 7.01 2.99 -7.50
CA GLU A 42 7.90 2.96 -8.66
C GLU A 42 8.47 1.56 -8.93
N THR A 43 8.80 0.80 -7.88
CA THR A 43 9.60 -0.42 -8.00
C THR A 43 8.80 -1.72 -7.93
N SER A 44 7.61 -1.70 -7.34
CA SER A 44 6.80 -2.90 -7.13
C SER A 44 5.92 -3.21 -8.35
N ASP A 45 5.61 -4.50 -8.53
CA ASP A 45 4.76 -5.01 -9.62
C ASP A 45 3.34 -5.39 -9.18
N ASP A 46 2.95 -4.96 -7.97
CA ASP A 46 1.57 -5.11 -7.52
C ASP A 46 0.61 -4.19 -8.31
N GLU A 47 -0.68 -4.56 -8.32
CA GLU A 47 -1.70 -3.88 -9.14
C GLU A 47 -1.79 -2.38 -8.85
N LEU A 48 -1.64 -1.97 -7.59
CA LEU A 48 -1.67 -0.56 -7.19
C LEU A 48 -0.47 0.20 -7.75
N SER A 49 0.72 -0.40 -7.70
CA SER A 49 1.93 0.19 -8.28
C SER A 49 1.85 0.30 -9.80
N ARG A 50 1.33 -0.72 -10.48
CA ARG A 50 1.10 -0.69 -11.95
C ARG A 50 0.07 0.37 -12.34
N TRP A 51 -1.06 0.43 -11.62
CA TRP A 51 -2.08 1.45 -11.83
C TRP A 51 -1.56 2.87 -11.58
N SER A 52 -0.77 3.07 -10.53
CA SER A 52 -0.15 4.36 -10.22
C SER A 52 0.79 4.85 -11.32
N ARG A 53 1.54 3.96 -11.97
CA ARG A 53 2.38 4.30 -13.13
C ARG A 53 1.52 4.65 -14.35
N SER A 54 0.52 3.82 -14.66
CA SER A 54 -0.42 4.08 -15.76
C SER A 54 -1.16 5.43 -15.62
N MET A 55 -1.58 5.80 -14.41
CA MET A 55 -2.20 7.11 -14.16
C MET A 55 -1.23 8.28 -14.38
N ARG A 56 0.06 8.12 -14.08
CA ARG A 56 1.07 9.16 -14.32
C ARG A 56 1.35 9.34 -15.81
N ASP A 57 1.44 8.25 -16.54
CA ASP A 57 1.66 8.27 -17.99
C ASP A 57 0.48 8.93 -18.71
N ALA A 58 -0.76 8.61 -18.29
CA ALA A 58 -1.97 9.22 -18.85
C ALA A 58 -2.08 10.75 -18.59
N ASN A 59 -1.55 11.24 -17.47
CA ASN A 59 -1.48 12.68 -17.19
C ASN A 59 -0.35 13.39 -17.96
N HIS A 60 0.58 12.65 -18.59
CA HIS A 60 1.66 13.21 -19.39
C HIS A 60 1.26 13.43 -20.86
N GLU A 61 0.20 12.75 -21.35
CA GLU A 61 -0.31 12.89 -22.73
C GLU A 61 -1.27 14.08 -22.93
N ASP A 62 -1.60 14.82 -21.87
CA ASP A 62 -2.45 16.03 -21.92
C ASP A 62 -1.65 17.34 -22.02
N SER A 63 -0.42 17.28 -22.54
CA SER A 63 0.28 18.47 -23.01
C SER A 63 0.10 18.55 -24.53
N PRO A 64 -0.92 19.28 -25.04
CA PRO A 64 -0.96 19.62 -26.46
C PRO A 64 0.22 20.55 -26.72
N ASP A 65 1.32 19.98 -27.21
CA ASP A 65 2.39 20.75 -27.83
C ASP A 65 1.74 21.54 -28.98
N SER A 66 1.54 22.81 -28.69
CA SER A 66 0.91 23.78 -29.55
C SER A 66 2.02 24.44 -30.35
N SER A 67 1.92 24.27 -31.67
CA SER A 67 2.57 25.05 -32.75
C SER A 67 4.02 24.73 -33.08
#